data_AF-A0A914K7D8-F1
#
_entry.id   AF-A0A914K7D8-F1
#
_cell.length_a   1.000
_cell.length_b   1.000
_cell.length_c   1.000
_cell.angle_alpha   90.00
_cell.angle_beta   90.00
_cell.angle_gamma   90.00
#
_symmetry.space_group_name_H-M   'P 1'
#
loop_
_entity.id
_entity.type
_entity.pdbx_description
1 polymer ?
#
loop_
_entity_poly.entity_id
_entity_poly.type
_entity_poly.pdbx_seq_one_letter_code
_entity_poly.pdbx_strand_id
1 'polypeptide(L)'
;MNNLQVDFTKPDPSRPLEIRVCNRSIFVDPEWAQDVSPFLTNFFVRELVAGKRHCVEIQRDDITFQDILTMVEVICPTELGMFPKPVDSYNFLSLAKLSKQFIVPRLKSACELYISRMPLDDPKITIDDLSSYLVASYKYGLNRMTKIRLLEGIVGREIKCIDAITLQVKGLSELIHASVKAYQQNELNHFDLTNEIRLRVPCRTCRMEQPNVPLQAVKGELSTTGIPAFVVCSKCKSTICCACVLKPCKKSLDEFAIKFCESFNTSS
;
A
#
# COMPACT_ATOMS: atom_id res chain seq x y z
N MET A 1 25.13 12.99 11.09
CA MET A 1 25.17 11.56 10.76
C MET A 1 25.34 11.47 9.26
N ASN A 2 26.49 10.95 8.80
CA ASN A 2 26.72 10.77 7.37
C ASN A 2 25.71 9.76 6.82
N ASN A 3 25.04 10.09 5.72
CA ASN A 3 24.10 9.19 5.07
C ASN A 3 24.83 7.90 4.66
N LEU A 4 24.51 6.80 5.34
CA LEU A 4 24.93 5.42 5.02
C LEU A 4 24.18 4.90 3.79
N GLN A 5 24.09 5.73 2.75
CA GLN A 5 23.33 5.41 1.55
C GLN A 5 24.26 4.72 0.56
N VAL A 6 23.94 3.47 0.24
CA VAL A 6 24.67 2.70 -0.77
C VAL A 6 24.37 3.26 -2.16
N ASP A 7 25.41 3.65 -2.89
CA ASP A 7 25.30 4.11 -4.27
C ASP A 7 25.33 2.90 -5.20
N PHE A 8 24.15 2.42 -5.60
CA PHE A 8 23.98 1.30 -6.54
C PHE A 8 24.37 1.64 -7.98
N THR A 9 24.75 2.89 -8.30
CA THR A 9 25.11 3.29 -9.67
C THR A 9 26.61 3.17 -9.96
N LYS A 10 27.41 2.89 -8.93
CA LYS A 10 28.87 2.71 -9.05
C LYS A 10 29.26 1.25 -8.85
N PRO A 11 30.24 0.75 -9.63
CA PRO A 11 30.76 -0.59 -9.45
C PRO A 11 31.46 -0.75 -8.10
N ASP A 12 31.30 -1.92 -7.51
CA ASP A 12 31.82 -2.25 -6.18
C ASP A 12 32.16 -3.75 -6.13
N PRO A 13 33.31 -4.17 -5.57
CA PRO A 13 33.67 -5.58 -5.46
C PRO A 13 32.64 -6.45 -4.74
N SER A 14 31.88 -5.87 -3.79
CA SER A 14 30.80 -6.56 -3.09
C SER A 14 29.53 -6.74 -3.92
N ARG A 15 29.42 -6.04 -5.06
CA ARG A 15 28.23 -6.01 -5.92
C ARG A 15 28.62 -6.29 -7.38
N PRO A 16 29.06 -7.53 -7.68
CA PRO A 16 29.68 -7.86 -8.96
C PRO A 16 28.70 -7.90 -10.14
N LEU A 17 27.38 -7.95 -9.89
CA LEU A 17 26.37 -8.06 -10.94
C LEU A 17 25.93 -6.69 -11.43
N GLU A 18 26.16 -6.44 -12.71
CA GLU A 18 25.68 -5.26 -13.44
C GLU A 18 24.27 -5.53 -14.01
N ILE A 19 23.34 -4.61 -13.77
CA ILE A 19 22.01 -4.55 -14.38
C ILE A 19 22.00 -3.29 -15.26
N ARG A 20 21.92 -3.46 -16.58
CA ARG A 20 21.81 -2.39 -17.56
C ARG A 20 20.36 -2.09 -17.89
N VAL A 21 19.97 -0.83 -17.76
CA VAL A 21 18.65 -0.29 -18.11
C VAL A 21 18.86 1.01 -18.87
N CYS A 22 18.37 1.10 -20.10
CA CYS A 22 18.55 2.29 -20.95
C CYS A 22 20.01 2.78 -21.04
N ASN A 23 20.97 1.88 -21.28
CA ASN A 23 22.41 2.15 -21.33
C ASN A 23 23.05 2.71 -20.03
N ARG A 24 22.36 2.57 -18.89
CA ARG A 24 22.88 2.93 -17.58
C ARG A 24 22.96 1.69 -16.70
N SER A 25 23.94 1.68 -15.79
CA SER A 25 24.28 0.49 -15.00
C SER A 25 23.87 0.64 -13.54
N ILE A 26 23.40 -0.46 -12.96
CA ILE A 26 23.09 -0.64 -11.55
C ILE A 26 23.85 -1.86 -11.07
N PHE A 27 24.57 -1.78 -9.96
CA PHE A 27 25.43 -2.85 -9.46
C PHE A 27 24.85 -3.43 -8.17
N VAL A 28 24.60 -4.74 -8.16
CA VAL A 28 24.00 -5.45 -7.01
C VAL A 28 24.79 -6.71 -6.66
N ASP A 29 24.60 -7.20 -5.43
CA ASP A 29 25.04 -8.52 -5.03
C ASP A 29 24.05 -9.57 -5.57
N PRO A 30 24.49 -10.56 -6.38
CA PRO A 30 23.64 -11.67 -6.83
C PRO A 30 22.90 -12.39 -5.71
N GLU A 31 23.50 -12.55 -4.52
CA GLU A 31 22.89 -13.28 -3.41
C GLU A 31 21.64 -12.54 -2.91
N TRP A 32 21.72 -11.21 -2.80
CA TRP A 32 20.57 -10.38 -2.44
C TRP A 32 19.47 -10.43 -3.49
N ALA A 33 19.84 -10.41 -4.77
CA ALA A 33 18.88 -10.51 -5.85
C ALA A 33 18.14 -11.85 -5.85
N GLN A 34 18.84 -12.94 -5.53
CA GLN A 34 18.28 -14.29 -5.42
C GLN A 34 17.29 -14.41 -4.25
N ASP A 35 17.62 -13.83 -3.10
CA ASP A 35 16.76 -13.82 -1.91
C ASP A 35 15.44 -13.07 -2.13
N VAL A 36 15.42 -12.15 -3.08
CA VAL A 36 14.29 -11.27 -3.35
C VAL A 36 13.34 -11.88 -4.39
N SER A 37 13.86 -12.55 -5.42
CA SER A 37 13.04 -13.29 -6.39
C SER A 37 13.80 -14.46 -7.03
N PRO A 38 13.29 -15.71 -6.89
CA PRO A 38 13.79 -16.86 -7.65
C PRO A 38 13.70 -16.69 -9.17
N PHE A 39 12.80 -15.84 -9.66
CA PHE A 39 12.70 -15.53 -11.10
C PHE A 39 13.89 -14.69 -11.54
N LEU A 40 14.28 -13.70 -10.73
CA LEU A 40 15.51 -12.96 -10.91
C LEU A 40 16.72 -13.91 -10.88
N THR A 41 16.75 -14.90 -9.98
CA THR A 41 17.79 -15.94 -9.98
C THR A 41 17.85 -16.72 -11.28
N ASN A 42 16.73 -17.19 -11.82
CA ASN A 42 16.73 -17.93 -13.09
C ASN A 42 17.18 -17.05 -14.27
N PHE A 43 16.88 -15.75 -14.21
CA PHE A 43 17.38 -14.77 -15.16
C PHE A 43 18.89 -14.53 -15.00
N PHE A 44 19.39 -14.40 -13.76
CA PHE A 44 20.79 -14.13 -13.44
C PHE A 44 21.72 -15.35 -13.57
N VAL A 45 21.27 -16.55 -13.17
CA VAL A 45 22.04 -17.81 -13.21
C VAL A 45 22.30 -18.27 -14.64
N ARG A 46 21.37 -18.04 -15.58
CA ARG A 46 21.61 -18.34 -17.00
C ARG A 46 22.80 -17.57 -17.57
N GLU A 47 23.00 -16.33 -17.14
CA GLU A 47 24.09 -15.47 -17.61
C GLU A 47 25.41 -15.71 -16.84
N LEU A 48 25.33 -16.03 -15.54
CA LEU A 48 26.49 -16.34 -14.70
C LEU A 48 27.16 -17.67 -15.06
N VAL A 49 26.39 -18.73 -15.30
CA VAL A 49 26.93 -20.07 -15.62
C VAL A 49 27.60 -20.11 -17.00
N ALA A 50 27.28 -19.17 -17.90
CA ALA A 50 27.90 -19.05 -19.21
C ALA A 50 29.30 -18.38 -19.19
N GLY A 51 29.83 -18.04 -18.02
CA GLY A 51 31.21 -17.60 -17.81
C GLY A 51 31.63 -16.34 -18.57
N LYS A 52 30.70 -15.58 -19.16
CA LYS A 52 31.05 -14.48 -20.07
C LYS A 52 30.42 -13.13 -19.80
N ARG A 53 29.37 -12.97 -18.98
CA ARG A 53 28.86 -11.61 -18.64
C ARG A 53 28.23 -11.56 -17.25
N HIS A 54 28.82 -10.79 -16.34
CA HIS A 54 28.17 -10.32 -15.10
C HIS A 54 27.20 -9.17 -15.38
N CYS A 55 26.49 -9.20 -16.51
CA CYS A 55 25.67 -8.10 -16.98
C CYS A 55 24.31 -8.61 -17.46
N VAL A 56 23.24 -8.06 -16.91
CA VAL A 56 21.86 -8.30 -17.31
C VAL A 56 21.28 -7.04 -17.93
N GLU A 57 20.72 -7.16 -19.12
CA GLU A 57 20.10 -6.02 -19.81
C GLU A 57 18.58 -6.13 -19.77
N ILE A 58 17.91 -5.07 -19.31
CA ILE A 58 16.46 -4.96 -19.28
C ILE A 58 16.02 -4.12 -20.50
N GLN A 59 15.54 -4.81 -21.54
CA GLN A 59 15.06 -4.18 -22.78
C GLN A 59 13.53 -4.05 -22.76
N ARG A 60 13.03 -3.13 -21.95
CA ARG A 60 11.59 -2.88 -21.82
C ARG A 60 11.30 -1.38 -21.85
N ASP A 61 10.51 -0.96 -22.84
CA ASP A 61 10.14 0.45 -23.03
C ASP A 61 9.29 1.02 -21.89
N ASP A 62 8.60 0.14 -21.16
CA ASP A 62 7.71 0.51 -20.07
C ASP A 62 8.40 0.62 -18.70
N ILE A 63 9.73 0.48 -18.65
CA ILE A 63 10.52 0.48 -17.43
C ILE A 63 11.68 1.48 -17.56
N THR A 64 11.77 2.41 -16.62
CA THR A 64 12.87 3.38 -16.61
C THR A 64 14.02 2.89 -15.72
N PHE A 65 15.21 3.47 -15.93
CA PHE A 65 16.34 3.28 -15.02
C PHE A 65 15.97 3.62 -13.56
N GLN A 66 15.21 4.68 -13.34
CA GLN A 66 14.83 5.13 -12.00
C GLN A 66 13.90 4.15 -11.30
N ASP A 67 13.04 3.46 -12.05
CA ASP A 67 12.15 2.43 -11.53
C ASP A 67 12.95 1.25 -10.96
N ILE A 68 13.92 0.74 -11.73
CA ILE A 68 14.77 -0.37 -11.30
C ILE A 68 15.70 0.06 -10.17
N LEU A 69 16.28 1.25 -10.22
CA LEU A 69 17.10 1.77 -9.13
C LEU A 69 16.28 1.87 -7.83
N THR A 70 15.07 2.43 -7.90
CA THR A 70 14.19 2.54 -6.73
C THR A 70 13.78 1.17 -6.19
N MET A 71 13.51 0.20 -7.08
CA MET A 71 13.25 -1.18 -6.67
C MET A 71 14.44 -1.77 -5.92
N VAL A 72 15.67 -1.64 -6.46
CA VAL A 72 16.90 -2.12 -5.83
C VAL A 72 17.11 -1.46 -4.46
N GLU A 73 16.94 -0.15 -4.35
CA GLU A 73 17.03 0.59 -3.08
C GLU A 73 16.02 0.14 -2.02
N VAL A 74 14.90 -0.46 -2.43
CA VAL A 74 13.86 -0.96 -1.53
C VAL A 74 14.14 -2.40 -1.09
N ILE A 75 14.67 -3.24 -1.98
CA ILE A 75 14.81 -4.68 -1.75
C ILE A 75 16.22 -5.12 -1.33
N CYS A 76 17.24 -4.33 -1.65
CA CYS A 76 18.62 -4.65 -1.31
C CYS A 76 19.01 -3.95 0.00
N PRO A 77 19.69 -4.65 0.91
CA PRO A 77 20.19 -4.04 2.13
C PRO A 77 21.33 -3.05 1.86
N THR A 78 21.57 -2.18 2.83
CA THR A 78 22.80 -1.39 2.95
C THR A 78 23.96 -2.26 3.45
N GLU A 79 25.16 -1.71 3.50
CA GLU A 79 26.34 -2.35 4.10
C GLU A 79 26.13 -2.81 5.56
N LEU A 80 25.17 -2.19 6.27
CA LEU A 80 24.80 -2.56 7.65
C LEU A 80 23.64 -3.56 7.73
N GLY A 81 23.20 -4.13 6.61
CA GLY A 81 22.07 -5.07 6.57
C GLY A 81 20.69 -4.41 6.70
N MET A 82 20.59 -3.08 6.69
CA MET A 82 19.32 -2.34 6.80
C MET A 82 18.75 -2.03 5.43
N PHE A 83 17.44 -2.14 5.24
CA PHE A 83 16.75 -1.78 3.99
C PHE A 83 16.55 -0.25 3.92
N PRO A 84 17.22 0.46 2.99
CA PRO A 84 17.40 1.90 3.13
C PRO A 84 16.16 2.73 2.75
N LYS A 85 15.33 2.25 1.80
CA LYS A 85 14.25 3.08 1.23
C LYS A 85 12.87 2.46 1.46
N PRO A 86 11.95 3.17 2.14
CA PRO A 86 10.57 2.70 2.29
C PRO A 86 9.77 2.88 0.99
N VAL A 87 8.69 2.10 0.87
CA VAL A 87 7.63 2.39 -0.10
C VAL A 87 6.85 3.62 0.38
N ASP A 88 6.61 4.57 -0.52
CA ASP A 88 5.93 5.84 -0.26
C ASP A 88 4.95 6.19 -1.41
N SER A 89 4.31 7.36 -1.33
CA SER A 89 3.34 7.82 -2.33
C SER A 89 3.94 8.04 -3.71
N TYR A 90 5.23 8.38 -3.81
CA TYR A 90 5.89 8.68 -5.07
C TYR A 90 6.33 7.42 -5.81
N ASN A 91 6.69 6.38 -5.07
CA ASN A 91 7.21 5.13 -5.65
C ASN A 91 6.20 3.97 -5.64
N PHE A 92 5.07 4.06 -4.94
CA PHE A 92 4.13 2.95 -4.83
C PHE A 92 3.67 2.39 -6.18
N LEU A 93 3.28 3.24 -7.13
CA LEU A 93 2.72 2.79 -8.41
C LEU A 93 3.75 2.02 -9.26
N SER A 94 4.99 2.51 -9.32
CA SER A 94 6.07 1.84 -10.05
C SER A 94 6.45 0.54 -9.34
N LEU A 95 6.62 0.55 -8.02
CA LEU A 95 7.00 -0.63 -7.26
C LEU A 95 5.93 -1.74 -7.29
N ALA A 96 4.64 -1.39 -7.22
CA ALA A 96 3.55 -2.36 -7.36
C ALA A 96 3.59 -3.03 -8.74
N LYS A 97 3.80 -2.25 -9.79
CA LYS A 97 3.98 -2.76 -11.17
C LYS A 97 5.16 -3.72 -11.28
N LEU A 98 6.33 -3.31 -10.81
CA LEU A 98 7.56 -4.11 -10.86
C LEU A 98 7.42 -5.40 -10.05
N SER A 99 6.72 -5.36 -8.91
CA SER A 99 6.52 -6.54 -8.05
C SER A 99 5.81 -7.68 -8.79
N LYS A 100 4.86 -7.37 -9.69
CA LYS A 100 4.17 -8.36 -10.53
C LYS A 100 5.03 -8.74 -11.74
N GLN A 101 5.67 -7.78 -12.40
CA GLN A 101 6.45 -8.02 -13.62
C GLN A 101 7.67 -8.90 -13.38
N PHE A 102 8.39 -8.68 -12.28
CA PHE A 102 9.59 -9.43 -11.91
C PHE A 102 9.30 -10.54 -10.89
N ILE A 103 8.03 -10.72 -10.51
CA ILE A 103 7.58 -11.71 -9.51
C ILE A 103 8.43 -11.57 -8.25
N VAL A 104 8.32 -10.43 -7.58
CA VAL A 104 9.11 -10.09 -6.39
C VAL A 104 8.18 -10.05 -5.17
N PRO A 105 8.01 -11.16 -4.43
CA PRO A 105 7.05 -11.23 -3.32
C PRO A 105 7.36 -10.25 -2.20
N ARG A 106 8.64 -10.03 -1.87
CA ARG A 106 9.05 -9.08 -0.83
C ARG A 106 8.61 -7.65 -1.17
N LEU A 107 8.77 -7.24 -2.43
CA LEU A 107 8.35 -5.92 -2.90
C LEU A 107 6.82 -5.78 -2.89
N LYS A 108 6.11 -6.84 -3.29
CA LYS A 108 4.65 -6.89 -3.19
C LYS A 108 4.18 -6.69 -1.75
N SER A 109 4.76 -7.44 -0.81
CA SER A 109 4.47 -7.31 0.62
C SER A 109 4.81 -5.92 1.17
N ALA A 110 5.90 -5.29 0.69
CA ALA A 110 6.24 -3.92 1.07
C ALA A 110 5.18 -2.90 0.60
N CYS A 111 4.67 -3.05 -0.61
CA CYS A 111 3.57 -2.22 -1.13
C CYS A 111 2.28 -2.41 -0.32
N GLU A 112 1.93 -3.66 0.01
CA GLU A 112 0.77 -3.98 0.85
C GLU A 112 0.93 -3.41 2.27
N LEU A 113 2.14 -3.49 2.82
CA LEU A 113 2.47 -2.93 4.13
C LEU A 113 2.36 -1.41 4.15
N TYR A 114 2.82 -0.72 3.11
CA TYR A 114 2.66 0.73 2.95
C TYR A 114 1.19 1.13 3.04
N ILE A 115 0.32 0.55 2.21
CA ILE A 115 -1.13 0.84 2.24
C ILE A 115 -1.73 0.47 3.59
N SER A 116 -1.28 -0.62 4.21
CA SER A 116 -1.77 -1.01 5.52
C SER A 116 -1.44 0.05 6.58
N ARG A 117 -0.25 0.67 6.53
CA ARG A 117 0.23 1.65 7.53
C ARG A 117 -0.24 3.07 7.24
N MET A 118 -0.57 3.38 6.00
CA MET A 118 -1.02 4.69 5.53
C MET A 118 -2.25 5.21 6.33
N PRO A 119 -2.18 6.42 6.91
CA PRO A 119 -3.34 7.11 7.47
C PRO A 119 -4.29 7.52 6.33
N LEU A 120 -5.55 7.09 6.39
CA LEU A 120 -6.50 7.38 5.31
C LEU A 120 -7.06 8.80 5.34
N ASP A 121 -6.89 9.49 6.46
CA ASP A 121 -7.32 10.87 6.69
C ASP A 121 -6.19 11.89 6.50
N ASP A 122 -4.99 11.44 6.11
CA ASP A 122 -3.90 12.35 5.77
C ASP A 122 -4.35 13.30 4.64
N PRO A 123 -4.32 14.63 4.85
CA PRO A 123 -4.73 15.60 3.83
C PRO A 123 -3.82 15.57 2.59
N LYS A 124 -2.61 15.02 2.68
CA LYS A 124 -1.69 14.88 1.54
C LYS A 124 -2.08 13.75 0.59
N ILE A 125 -2.94 12.82 1.03
CA ILE A 125 -3.41 11.71 0.22
C ILE A 125 -4.77 12.07 -0.36
N THR A 126 -4.82 12.29 -1.66
CA THR A 126 -6.03 12.67 -2.39
C THR A 126 -6.90 11.44 -2.71
N ILE A 127 -8.14 11.70 -3.13
CA ILE A 127 -9.03 10.63 -3.64
C ILE A 127 -8.45 10.02 -4.93
N ASP A 128 -7.79 10.82 -5.76
CA ASP A 128 -7.15 10.37 -7.00
C ASP A 128 -5.97 9.44 -6.71
N ASP A 129 -5.19 9.73 -5.66
CA ASP A 129 -4.12 8.85 -5.19
C ASP A 129 -4.68 7.50 -4.74
N LEU A 130 -5.70 7.51 -3.87
CA LEU A 130 -6.35 6.29 -3.38
C LEU A 130 -6.95 5.46 -4.51
N SER A 131 -7.55 6.13 -5.49
CA SER A 131 -8.16 5.50 -6.67
C SER A 131 -7.09 4.88 -7.58
N SER A 132 -6.00 5.60 -7.82
CA SER A 132 -4.83 5.10 -8.56
C SER A 132 -4.19 3.90 -7.87
N TYR A 133 -4.06 3.95 -6.54
CA TYR A 133 -3.57 2.83 -5.75
C TYR A 133 -4.52 1.64 -5.80
N LEU A 134 -5.84 1.87 -5.79
CA LEU A 134 -6.83 0.80 -5.90
C LEU A 134 -6.73 0.13 -7.27
N VAL A 135 -6.68 0.91 -8.36
CA VAL A 135 -6.46 0.39 -9.71
C VAL A 135 -5.17 -0.43 -9.80
N ALA A 136 -4.06 0.09 -9.28
CA ALA A 136 -2.80 -0.63 -9.24
C ALA A 136 -2.90 -1.93 -8.42
N SER A 137 -3.61 -1.91 -7.30
CA SER A 137 -3.81 -3.09 -6.44
C SER A 137 -4.57 -4.21 -7.16
N TYR A 138 -5.53 -3.88 -8.02
CA TYR A 138 -6.19 -4.85 -8.90
C TYR A 138 -5.26 -5.32 -10.02
N LYS A 139 -4.69 -4.38 -10.78
CA LYS A 139 -3.88 -4.67 -11.96
C LYS A 139 -2.66 -5.52 -11.64
N TYR A 140 -2.03 -5.30 -10.48
CA TYR A 140 -0.80 -5.98 -10.07
C TYR A 140 -1.04 -7.06 -9.00
N GLY A 141 -2.31 -7.37 -8.70
CA GLY A 141 -2.70 -8.51 -7.87
C GLY A 141 -2.28 -8.39 -6.41
N LEU A 142 -2.32 -7.19 -5.82
CA LEU A 142 -2.12 -7.01 -4.37
C LEU A 142 -3.26 -7.66 -3.59
N ASN A 143 -2.98 -8.00 -2.33
CA ASN A 143 -3.91 -8.74 -1.51
C ASN A 143 -5.25 -8.00 -1.31
N ARG A 144 -6.28 -8.79 -1.01
CA ARG A 144 -7.64 -8.29 -0.80
C ARG A 144 -7.74 -7.24 0.30
N MET A 145 -6.93 -7.35 1.35
CA MET A 145 -6.97 -6.41 2.46
C MET A 145 -6.47 -5.01 2.10
N THR A 146 -5.54 -4.93 1.15
CA THR A 146 -5.06 -3.70 0.54
C THR A 146 -6.19 -3.03 -0.23
N LYS A 147 -6.92 -3.78 -1.07
CA LYS A 147 -8.08 -3.30 -1.84
C LYS A 147 -9.18 -2.74 -0.93
N ILE A 148 -9.54 -3.48 0.13
CA ILE A 148 -10.54 -3.03 1.11
C ILE A 148 -10.09 -1.78 1.85
N ARG A 149 -8.81 -1.70 2.22
CA ARG A 149 -8.25 -0.53 2.91
C ARG A 149 -8.32 0.72 2.02
N LEU A 150 -8.05 0.58 0.73
CA LEU A 150 -8.14 1.68 -0.23
C LEU A 150 -9.59 2.09 -0.48
N LEU A 151 -10.49 1.11 -0.65
CA LEU A 151 -11.92 1.36 -0.81
C LEU A 151 -12.51 2.07 0.42
N GLU A 152 -12.10 1.69 1.63
CA GLU A 152 -12.44 2.40 2.87
C GLU A 152 -12.02 3.86 2.84
N GLY A 153 -10.83 4.16 2.29
CA GLY A 153 -10.34 5.52 2.13
C GLY A 153 -11.21 6.32 1.18
N ILE A 154 -11.54 5.74 0.03
CA ILE A 154 -12.35 6.41 -1.00
C ILE A 154 -13.77 6.68 -0.46
N VAL A 155 -14.43 5.65 0.09
CA VAL A 155 -15.80 5.75 0.59
C VAL A 155 -15.89 6.67 1.81
N GLY A 156 -14.84 6.69 2.64
CA GLY A 156 -14.78 7.53 3.84
C GLY A 156 -14.44 9.01 3.58
N ARG A 157 -14.22 9.43 2.34
CA ARG A 157 -13.96 10.85 1.98
C ARG A 157 -15.27 11.56 1.59
N GLU A 158 -15.26 12.89 1.60
CA GLU A 158 -16.44 13.67 1.24
C GLU A 158 -16.90 13.37 -0.20
N ILE A 159 -18.18 13.05 -0.34
CA ILE A 159 -18.75 12.40 -1.53
C ILE A 159 -18.83 13.34 -2.74
N LYS A 160 -18.69 14.65 -2.53
CA LYS A 160 -18.78 15.67 -3.59
C LYS A 160 -17.75 15.49 -4.71
N CYS A 161 -16.65 14.76 -4.45
CA CYS A 161 -15.56 14.57 -5.41
C CYS A 161 -15.59 13.22 -6.14
N ILE A 162 -16.56 12.34 -5.85
CA ILE A 162 -16.53 10.95 -6.35
C ILE A 162 -17.02 10.85 -7.80
N ASP A 163 -17.91 11.75 -8.22
CA ASP A 163 -18.45 11.78 -9.59
C ASP A 163 -17.38 12.06 -10.66
N ALA A 164 -16.19 12.52 -10.26
CA ALA A 164 -15.06 12.80 -11.16
C ALA A 164 -14.10 11.59 -11.34
N ILE A 165 -14.24 10.52 -10.56
CA ILE A 165 -13.28 9.40 -10.58
C ILE A 165 -13.50 8.55 -11.83
N THR A 166 -12.72 8.83 -12.87
CA THR A 166 -12.71 8.02 -14.10
C THR A 166 -11.75 6.85 -13.94
N LEU A 167 -12.27 5.63 -13.80
CA LEU A 167 -11.45 4.43 -13.61
C LEU A 167 -11.33 3.59 -14.88
N GLN A 168 -10.10 3.20 -15.21
CA GLN A 168 -9.80 2.36 -16.37
C GLN A 168 -10.11 0.87 -16.15
N VAL A 169 -10.49 0.46 -14.93
CA VAL A 169 -10.79 -0.94 -14.59
C VAL A 169 -12.30 -1.15 -14.61
N LYS A 170 -12.76 -2.03 -15.51
CA LYS A 170 -14.19 -2.38 -15.64
C LYS A 170 -14.77 -2.84 -14.31
N GLY A 171 -15.95 -2.34 -13.96
CA GLY A 171 -16.66 -2.68 -12.72
C GLY A 171 -16.14 -1.98 -11.45
N LEU A 172 -14.94 -1.38 -11.47
CA LEU A 172 -14.40 -0.71 -10.28
C LEU A 172 -15.13 0.61 -9.98
N SER A 173 -15.48 1.37 -11.00
CA SER A 173 -16.31 2.58 -10.85
C SER A 173 -17.69 2.22 -10.28
N GLU A 174 -18.35 1.19 -10.82
CA GLU A 174 -19.63 0.69 -10.32
C GLU A 174 -19.55 0.25 -8.86
N LEU A 175 -18.49 -0.48 -8.48
CA LEU A 175 -18.23 -0.89 -7.10
C LEU A 175 -18.09 0.31 -6.17
N ILE A 176 -17.33 1.34 -6.58
CA ILE A 176 -17.14 2.56 -5.77
C ILE A 176 -18.47 3.28 -5.61
N HIS A 177 -19.20 3.56 -6.69
CA HIS A 177 -20.49 4.24 -6.61
C HIS A 177 -21.50 3.48 -5.74
N ALA A 178 -21.58 2.16 -5.89
CA ALA A 178 -22.46 1.33 -5.08
C ALA A 178 -22.03 1.32 -3.60
N SER A 179 -20.73 1.27 -3.32
CA SER A 179 -20.20 1.34 -1.94
C SER A 179 -20.52 2.69 -1.30
N VAL A 180 -20.38 3.78 -2.04
CA VAL A 180 -20.68 5.14 -1.56
C VAL A 180 -22.16 5.28 -1.25
N LYS A 181 -23.04 4.78 -2.13
CA LYS A 181 -24.49 4.78 -1.89
C LYS A 181 -24.85 3.98 -0.63
N ALA A 182 -24.30 2.78 -0.47
CA ALA A 182 -24.52 1.95 0.71
C ALA A 182 -23.99 2.63 1.99
N TYR A 183 -22.86 3.32 1.91
CA TYR A 183 -22.33 4.12 3.03
C TYR A 183 -23.23 5.31 3.39
N GLN A 184 -23.78 6.04 2.42
CA GLN A 184 -24.77 7.10 2.66
C GLN A 184 -26.04 6.60 3.34
N GLN A 185 -26.41 5.34 3.07
CA GLN A 185 -27.51 4.64 3.73
C GLN A 185 -27.10 4.05 5.09
N ASN A 186 -25.91 4.40 5.58
CA ASN A 186 -25.24 3.92 6.80
C ASN A 186 -24.88 2.43 6.78
N GLU A 187 -25.19 1.65 5.75
CA GLU A 187 -25.03 0.18 5.73
C GLU A 187 -23.58 -0.30 5.92
N LEU A 188 -22.62 0.57 5.61
CA LEU A 188 -21.20 0.26 5.71
C LEU A 188 -20.53 0.82 6.98
N ASN A 189 -21.27 1.51 7.86
CA ASN A 189 -20.69 2.18 9.03
C ASN A 189 -20.34 1.19 10.15
N HIS A 190 -19.65 1.69 11.17
CA HIS A 190 -19.53 1.00 12.45
C HIS A 190 -20.86 1.10 13.22
N PHE A 191 -21.55 -0.03 13.41
CA PHE A 191 -22.86 -0.07 14.09
C PHE A 191 -22.83 -0.56 15.54
N ASP A 192 -21.78 -1.30 15.90
CA ASP A 192 -21.69 -1.99 17.18
C ASP A 192 -20.28 -1.76 17.73
N LEU A 193 -20.22 -1.02 18.84
CA LEU A 193 -19.01 -0.48 19.46
C LEU A 193 -18.97 -0.90 20.93
N THR A 194 -17.83 -1.46 21.34
CA THR A 194 -17.57 -1.82 22.74
C THR A 194 -16.48 -0.95 23.35
N ASN A 195 -16.56 -0.76 24.66
CA ASN A 195 -15.59 -0.02 25.46
C ASN A 195 -14.42 -0.91 25.93
N GLU A 196 -14.02 -1.89 25.12
CA GLU A 196 -12.86 -2.74 25.38
C GLU A 196 -11.57 -1.97 25.04
N ILE A 197 -11.10 -1.12 25.95
CA ILE A 197 -9.88 -0.34 25.72
C ILE A 197 -8.68 -1.29 25.61
N ARG A 198 -8.23 -1.56 24.38
CA ARG A 198 -6.92 -2.17 24.12
C ARG A 198 -5.87 -1.06 24.19
N LEU A 199 -5.33 -0.84 25.39
CA LEU A 199 -4.29 0.15 25.64
C LEU A 199 -3.15 0.00 24.61
N ARG A 200 -2.64 1.12 24.08
CA ARG A 200 -1.52 1.20 23.12
C ARG A 200 -1.79 0.68 21.70
N VAL A 201 -3.04 0.45 21.31
CA VAL A 201 -3.38 0.16 19.91
C VAL A 201 -3.84 1.45 19.21
N PRO A 202 -3.13 1.95 18.17
CA PRO A 202 -3.52 3.18 17.48
C PRO A 202 -4.86 3.01 16.75
N CYS A 203 -5.51 4.14 16.46
CA CYS A 203 -6.69 4.14 15.59
C CYS A 203 -6.33 3.46 14.26
N ARG A 204 -7.15 2.48 13.84
CA ARG A 204 -6.92 1.81 12.56
C ARG A 204 -6.98 2.77 11.38
N THR A 205 -7.84 3.78 11.44
CA THR A 205 -8.10 4.70 10.33
C THR A 205 -7.06 5.81 10.24
N CYS A 206 -6.90 6.59 11.32
CA CYS A 206 -6.01 7.74 11.36
C CYS A 206 -4.63 7.52 12.00
N ARG A 207 -4.39 6.33 12.55
CA ARG A 207 -3.13 5.97 13.21
C ARG A 207 -2.77 6.77 14.46
N MET A 208 -3.68 7.62 14.97
CA MET A 208 -3.50 8.33 16.23
C MET A 208 -3.34 7.33 17.41
N GLU A 209 -2.25 7.46 18.16
CA GLU A 209 -1.89 6.58 19.28
C GLU A 209 -2.46 7.03 20.64
N GLN A 210 -2.71 8.33 20.80
CA GLN A 210 -3.21 8.91 22.03
C GLN A 210 -4.46 9.74 21.77
N PRO A 211 -5.44 9.71 22.68
CA PRO A 211 -6.56 10.62 22.60
C PRO A 211 -6.04 11.99 23.00
N ASN A 212 -5.65 12.80 22.02
CA ASN A 212 -5.36 14.19 22.29
C ASN A 212 -6.68 14.85 22.72
N VAL A 213 -6.77 15.13 24.01
CA VAL A 213 -7.71 16.04 24.68
C VAL A 213 -9.07 15.42 25.09
N PRO A 214 -9.50 15.60 26.36
CA PRO A 214 -10.90 15.42 26.73
C PRO A 214 -11.75 16.49 26.03
N LEU A 215 -12.75 16.05 25.24
CA LEU A 215 -13.74 16.93 24.60
C LEU A 215 -14.40 17.85 25.66
N GLN A 216 -13.90 19.08 25.81
CA GLN A 216 -14.70 20.16 26.38
C GLN A 216 -15.57 20.74 25.26
N ALA A 217 -16.86 20.78 25.56
CA ALA A 217 -17.94 21.15 24.68
C ALA A 217 -17.69 22.45 23.90
N VAL A 218 -17.76 22.38 22.57
CA VAL A 218 -17.97 23.56 21.73
C VAL A 218 -19.06 23.25 20.71
N LYS A 219 -20.25 23.74 21.05
CA LYS A 219 -21.36 24.21 20.20
C LYS A 219 -21.84 23.29 19.06
N GLY A 220 -22.84 22.48 19.43
CA GLY A 220 -24.11 22.51 18.71
C GLY A 220 -24.31 21.46 17.63
N GLU A 221 -24.19 20.18 17.98
CA GLU A 221 -25.05 19.03 17.60
C GLU A 221 -24.26 17.72 17.65
N LEU A 222 -24.85 16.70 18.29
CA LEU A 222 -24.29 15.45 18.85
C LEU A 222 -23.44 15.63 20.13
N SER A 223 -24.10 15.55 21.29
CA SER A 223 -23.41 15.51 22.59
C SER A 223 -22.69 14.16 22.79
N THR A 224 -21.36 14.18 22.70
CA THR A 224 -20.45 13.05 23.00
C THR A 224 -20.12 12.95 24.49
N THR A 225 -21.09 13.17 25.38
CA THR A 225 -20.92 12.88 26.81
C THR A 225 -21.04 11.37 27.01
N GLY A 226 -19.91 10.66 27.02
CA GLY A 226 -19.84 9.24 27.43
C GLY A 226 -19.20 8.26 26.44
N ILE A 227 -18.86 8.67 25.22
CA ILE A 227 -18.10 7.80 24.30
C ILE A 227 -16.61 7.89 24.68
N PRO A 228 -15.95 6.78 25.05
CA PRO A 228 -14.52 6.80 25.30
C PRO A 228 -13.78 7.26 24.05
N ALA A 229 -12.63 7.91 24.24
CA ALA A 229 -11.89 8.48 23.11
C ALA A 229 -11.48 7.44 22.04
N PHE A 230 -11.40 6.17 22.45
CA PHE A 230 -11.26 5.01 21.59
C PHE A 230 -12.31 3.96 21.92
N VAL A 231 -12.84 3.34 20.87
CA VAL A 231 -13.81 2.24 20.93
C VAL A 231 -13.33 1.09 20.06
N VAL A 232 -13.84 -0.11 20.31
CA VAL A 232 -13.58 -1.30 19.48
C VAL A 232 -14.85 -1.65 18.72
N CYS A 233 -14.77 -1.80 17.40
CA CYS A 233 -15.91 -2.25 16.63
C CYS A 233 -16.13 -3.76 16.81
N SER A 234 -17.32 -4.17 17.22
CA SER A 234 -17.69 -5.58 17.44
C SER A 234 -17.61 -6.41 16.16
N LYS A 235 -17.83 -5.81 14.97
CA LYS A 235 -17.76 -6.48 13.66
C LYS A 235 -16.32 -6.69 13.18
N CYS A 236 -15.54 -5.60 13.06
CA CYS A 236 -14.20 -5.66 12.48
C CYS A 236 -13.06 -5.78 13.50
N LYS A 237 -13.38 -5.81 14.80
CA LYS A 237 -12.46 -5.94 15.94
C LYS A 237 -11.34 -4.89 15.96
N SER A 238 -11.54 -3.76 15.27
CA SER A 238 -10.55 -2.70 15.14
C SER A 238 -10.78 -1.61 16.17
N THR A 239 -9.68 -1.08 16.71
CA THR A 239 -9.67 0.11 17.56
C THR A 239 -9.85 1.37 16.71
N ILE A 240 -10.86 2.18 17.02
CA ILE A 240 -11.26 3.37 16.26
C ILE A 240 -11.39 4.56 17.23
N CYS A 241 -10.88 5.74 16.85
CA CYS A 241 -11.07 6.95 17.66
C CYS A 241 -12.44 7.57 17.38
N CYS A 242 -12.95 8.39 18.30
CA CYS A 242 -14.25 9.05 18.15
C CYS A 242 -14.42 9.79 16.80
N ALA A 243 -13.39 10.48 16.32
CA ALA A 243 -13.39 11.19 15.03
C ALA A 243 -13.53 10.25 13.81
N CYS A 244 -13.14 8.98 13.95
CA CYS A 244 -13.20 7.99 12.88
C CYS A 244 -14.39 7.02 13.01
N VAL A 245 -15.24 7.14 14.04
CA VAL A 245 -16.38 6.22 14.25
C VAL A 245 -17.36 6.23 13.07
N LEU A 246 -17.55 7.38 12.44
CA LEU A 246 -18.44 7.52 11.29
C LEU A 246 -17.84 6.96 10.00
N LYS A 247 -16.55 6.57 9.98
CA LYS A 247 -15.91 6.04 8.77
C LYS A 247 -16.40 4.62 8.44
N PRO A 248 -16.21 4.15 7.19
CA PRO A 248 -16.63 2.82 6.79
C PRO A 248 -15.98 1.71 7.62
N CYS A 249 -16.78 0.77 8.09
CA CYS A 249 -16.32 -0.45 8.75
C CYS A 249 -15.68 -1.40 7.73
N LYS A 250 -14.40 -1.72 7.96
CA LYS A 250 -13.64 -2.70 7.16
C LYS A 250 -14.42 -3.99 6.87
N LYS A 251 -15.08 -4.57 7.88
CA LYS A 251 -15.78 -5.86 7.74
C LYS A 251 -17.04 -5.72 6.88
N SER A 252 -17.81 -4.65 7.08
CA SER A 252 -19.01 -4.37 6.29
C SER A 252 -18.65 -4.10 4.83
N LEU A 253 -17.59 -3.33 4.57
CA LEU A 253 -17.04 -3.12 3.22
C LEU A 253 -16.58 -4.44 2.58
N ASP A 254 -15.91 -5.28 3.35
CA ASP A 254 -15.43 -6.57 2.87
C ASP A 254 -16.58 -7.50 2.47
N GLU A 255 -17.63 -7.58 3.28
CA GLU A 255 -18.86 -8.34 2.98
C GLU A 255 -19.61 -7.77 1.78
N PHE A 256 -19.71 -6.44 1.70
CA PHE A 256 -20.30 -5.74 0.55
C PHE A 256 -19.54 -6.07 -0.73
N ALA A 257 -18.22 -5.98 -0.71
CA ALA A 257 -17.38 -6.20 -1.88
C ALA A 257 -17.44 -7.66 -2.39
N ILE A 258 -17.51 -8.66 -1.51
CA ILE A 258 -17.76 -10.06 -1.91
C ILE A 258 -19.11 -10.17 -2.64
N LYS A 259 -20.16 -9.60 -2.04
CA LYS A 259 -21.52 -9.72 -2.58
C LYS A 259 -21.67 -9.00 -3.92
N PHE A 260 -21.00 -7.87 -4.07
CA PHE A 260 -21.09 -7.03 -5.27
C PHE A 260 -20.22 -7.54 -6.42
N CYS A 261 -19.09 -8.20 -6.12
CA CYS A 261 -18.14 -8.63 -7.14
C CYS A 261 -17.59 -10.03 -6.84
N GLU A 262 -17.96 -11.01 -7.66
CA GLU A 262 -17.28 -12.31 -7.74
C GLU A 262 -15.77 -12.13 -8.02
N SER A 263 -15.41 -11.07 -8.75
CA SER A 263 -14.03 -10.69 -9.10
C SER A 263 -13.23 -10.02 -7.97
N PHE A 264 -13.86 -9.67 -6.83
CA PHE A 264 -13.12 -9.05 -5.72
C PHE A 264 -12.06 -10.00 -5.15
N ASN A 265 -12.26 -11.31 -5.34
CA ASN A 265 -11.35 -12.37 -4.90
C ASN A 265 -10.40 -12.88 -5.99
N THR A 266 -10.62 -12.59 -7.27
CA THR A 266 -9.80 -13.14 -8.35
C THR A 266 -8.51 -12.33 -8.48
N SER A 267 -7.53 -12.71 -7.66
CA SER A 267 -6.12 -12.41 -7.86
C SER A 267 -5.41 -13.75 -8.09
N SER A 268 -5.77 -14.41 -9.19
CA SER A 268 -5.09 -15.62 -9.68
C SER A 268 -4.17 -15.20 -10.82
#